data_AF-A0A382KZ02-F1
#
_entry.id   AF-A0A382KZ02-F1
#
_cell.length_a   1.000
_cell.length_b   1.000
_cell.length_c   1.000
_cell.angle_alpha   90.00
_cell.angle_beta   90.00
_cell.angle_gamma   90.00
#
_symmetry.space_group_name_H-M   'P 1'
#
loop_
_entity.id
_entity.type
_entity.pdbx_description
1 polymer ?
#
loop_
_entity_poly.entity_id
_entity_poly.type
_entity_poly.pdbx_seq_one_letter_code
_entity_poly.pdbx_strand_id
1 'polypeptide(L)'
;LVCKDVCIPEEAEIFGNLFEFSNEDILRSQKLINIWMEKVPKGFQDRISAKISDGTFQLNWKSESAAKEVYFYPEQEGLISYNAKQFYKFTNKESTLFVDRPDRNKVNYDNISGILEISDGTEKKYFALNSSVEKVSFINADKTLEPTLILIVLMAFVGGLILNFMPCVFPVIALKVLSFIKESGEKGAWKHGIAFTFGVEVTMLILFFATFTAQNLGKSVGWGWQLQSSAVSSFLALLFFVIGLVLFFRIEFGANFTKLGNFGIASKGYTNSVLLGLLTVIVATPCTGPYMGAAIGWGLVQPPLISMLVFIFLGFGVAFPTLLLSLVPSAMNVLPKPGRWMDIFNRFMSIPMFLTSLWLAWVAFNQTGMESLSILLLSFFVLLACVIVIKYIGRKSIISLASIIIFLN
;
A
#
# COMPACT_ATOMS: atom_id res chain seq x y z
N LEU A 1 -4.75 35.88 -20.02
CA LEU A 1 -4.50 34.42 -20.02
C LEU A 1 -5.83 33.71 -20.17
N VAL A 2 -6.04 33.04 -21.29
CA VAL A 2 -7.19 32.13 -21.45
C VAL A 2 -6.67 30.75 -21.12
N CYS A 3 -7.13 30.20 -19.99
CA CYS A 3 -6.69 28.90 -19.49
C CYS A 3 -7.87 27.92 -19.48
N LYS A 4 -7.72 26.81 -20.19
CA LYS A 4 -8.58 25.62 -20.04
C LYS A 4 -7.72 24.42 -19.65
N ASP A 5 -6.93 23.92 -20.60
CA ASP A 5 -5.93 22.87 -20.37
C ASP A 5 -4.50 23.35 -20.68
N VAL A 6 -4.38 24.35 -21.56
CA VAL A 6 -3.15 25.09 -21.86
C VAL A 6 -3.47 26.57 -21.69
N CYS A 7 -2.60 27.29 -20.99
CA CYS A 7 -2.72 28.73 -20.82
C CYS A 7 -2.03 29.46 -21.97
N ILE A 8 -2.79 30.19 -22.77
CA ILE A 8 -2.24 31.02 -23.86
C ILE A 8 -2.28 32.49 -23.41
N PRO A 9 -1.14 33.21 -23.44
CA PRO A 9 -1.13 34.65 -23.24
C PRO A 9 -1.84 35.31 -24.42
N GLU A 10 -2.82 36.15 -24.11
CA GLU A 10 -3.57 36.93 -25.09
C GLU A 10 -3.45 38.39 -24.67
N GLU A 11 -3.20 39.24 -25.66
CA GLU A 11 -3.03 40.67 -25.49
C GLU A 11 -4.20 41.37 -26.18
N ALA A 12 -4.73 42.41 -25.55
CA ALA A 12 -5.76 43.26 -26.11
C ALA A 12 -5.33 44.71 -25.95
N GLU A 13 -5.21 45.43 -27.06
CA GLU A 13 -4.96 46.87 -27.04
C GLU A 13 -6.29 47.60 -26.90
N ILE A 14 -6.46 48.31 -25.77
CA ILE A 14 -7.66 49.09 -25.49
C ILE A 14 -7.33 50.56 -25.74
N PHE A 15 -7.97 51.14 -26.75
CA PHE A 15 -7.87 52.56 -27.07
C PHE A 15 -9.10 53.30 -26.55
N GLY A 16 -8.88 54.41 -25.85
CA GLY A 16 -9.94 55.28 -25.36
C GLY A 16 -9.42 56.70 -25.12
N ASN A 17 -10.24 57.70 -25.42
CA ASN A 17 -9.93 59.11 -25.15
C ASN A 17 -10.47 59.49 -23.77
N LEU A 18 -9.58 59.80 -22.82
CA LEU A 18 -9.95 60.18 -21.45
C LEU A 18 -10.44 61.63 -21.33
N PHE A 19 -10.31 62.42 -22.40
CA PHE A 19 -10.64 63.86 -22.40
C PHE A 19 -11.95 64.19 -23.11
N GLU A 20 -12.60 63.21 -23.72
CA GLU A 20 -13.80 63.39 -24.54
C GLU A 20 -14.91 62.45 -24.04
N PHE A 21 -15.78 62.97 -23.17
CA PHE A 21 -16.87 62.22 -22.55
C PHE A 21 -18.11 63.09 -22.34
N SER A 22 -19.28 62.47 -22.37
CA SER A 22 -20.56 63.12 -22.06
C SER A 22 -20.91 63.02 -20.56
N ASN A 23 -21.85 63.84 -20.09
CA ASN A 23 -22.37 63.71 -18.73
C ASN A 23 -23.08 62.36 -18.47
N GLU A 24 -23.63 61.74 -19.52
CA GLU A 24 -24.23 60.39 -19.42
C GLU A 24 -23.16 59.32 -19.19
N ASP A 25 -21.98 59.47 -19.80
CA ASP A 25 -20.85 58.54 -19.63
C ASP A 25 -20.32 58.56 -18.19
N ILE A 26 -20.29 59.74 -17.55
CA ILE A 26 -19.91 59.89 -16.14
C ILE A 26 -20.88 59.13 -15.24
N LEU A 27 -22.18 59.35 -15.41
CA LEU A 27 -23.24 58.70 -14.62
C LEU A 27 -23.21 57.17 -14.80
N ARG A 28 -23.04 56.71 -16.03
CA ARG A 28 -22.95 55.27 -16.35
C ARG A 28 -21.70 54.65 -15.73
N SER A 29 -20.55 55.33 -15.84
CA SER A 29 -19.28 54.84 -15.31
C SER A 29 -19.29 54.79 -13.79
N GLN A 30 -19.82 55.81 -13.11
CA GLN A 30 -19.97 55.81 -11.65
C GLN A 30 -20.85 54.66 -11.18
N LYS A 31 -21.99 54.41 -11.84
CA LYS A 31 -22.86 53.28 -11.50
C LYS A 31 -22.14 51.94 -11.68
N LEU A 32 -21.43 51.76 -12.80
CA LEU A 32 -20.67 50.54 -13.07
C LEU A 32 -19.54 50.33 -12.06
N ILE A 33 -18.76 51.37 -11.77
CA ILE A 33 -17.67 51.33 -10.79
C ILE A 33 -18.22 50.95 -9.42
N ASN A 34 -19.33 51.55 -8.98
CA ASN A 34 -19.92 51.22 -7.67
C ASN A 34 -20.34 49.75 -7.59
N ILE A 35 -20.97 49.20 -8.64
CA ILE A 35 -21.33 47.77 -8.70
C ILE A 35 -20.10 46.86 -8.57
N TRP A 36 -18.97 47.23 -9.17
CA TRP A 36 -17.73 46.45 -9.09
C TRP A 36 -16.99 46.66 -7.77
N MET A 37 -16.97 47.88 -7.24
CA MET A 37 -16.36 48.22 -5.96
C MET A 37 -17.06 47.50 -4.79
N GLU A 38 -18.37 47.27 -4.88
CA GLU A 38 -19.10 46.46 -3.91
C GLU A 38 -18.65 44.99 -3.87
N LYS A 39 -18.12 44.46 -4.97
CA LYS A 39 -17.59 43.09 -5.07
C LYS A 39 -16.15 42.96 -4.58
N VAL A 40 -15.44 44.07 -4.39
CA VAL A 40 -14.05 44.05 -3.90
C VAL A 40 -14.04 43.51 -2.47
N PRO A 41 -13.20 42.50 -2.16
CA PRO A 41 -13.12 41.92 -0.82
C PRO A 41 -12.82 42.99 0.22
N LYS A 42 -13.68 43.09 1.24
CA LYS A 42 -13.43 43.98 2.38
C LYS A 42 -12.51 43.31 3.38
N GLY A 43 -11.85 44.11 4.22
CA GLY A 43 -10.97 43.60 5.27
C GLY A 43 -11.71 42.67 6.23
N PHE A 44 -11.08 41.55 6.56
CA PHE A 44 -11.61 40.60 7.54
C PHE A 44 -11.57 41.22 8.94
N GLN A 45 -12.70 41.24 9.64
CA GLN A 45 -12.81 41.94 10.93
C GLN A 45 -12.32 41.11 12.13
N ASP A 46 -12.33 39.78 12.00
CA ASP A 46 -11.92 38.88 13.08
C ASP A 46 -10.40 38.69 13.12
N ARG A 47 -9.87 38.40 14.32
CA ARG A 47 -8.46 38.05 14.48
C ARG A 47 -8.18 36.71 13.81
N ILE A 48 -7.34 36.75 12.79
CA ILE A 48 -6.77 35.57 12.14
C ILE A 48 -5.42 35.28 12.81
N SER A 49 -5.12 34.00 12.96
CA SER A 49 -3.78 33.53 13.34
C SER A 49 -3.27 32.59 12.25
N ALA A 50 -2.03 32.81 11.83
CA ALA A 50 -1.37 32.01 10.81
C ALA A 50 -0.19 31.28 11.43
N LYS A 51 -0.07 29.99 11.15
CA LYS A 51 1.04 29.15 11.60
C LYS A 51 1.72 28.50 10.40
N ILE A 52 3.05 28.48 10.44
CA ILE A 52 3.88 27.84 9.41
C ILE A 52 4.77 26.77 10.05
N SER A 53 4.79 25.59 9.44
CA SER A 53 5.69 24.48 9.73
C SER A 53 6.47 24.06 8.47
N ASP A 54 7.32 23.03 8.58
CA ASP A 54 8.18 22.58 7.51
C ASP A 54 7.43 21.98 6.31
N GLY A 55 6.29 21.32 6.54
CA GLY A 55 5.47 20.76 5.45
C GLY A 55 4.07 21.38 5.30
N THR A 56 3.60 22.18 6.27
CA THR A 56 2.18 22.60 6.30
C THR A 56 2.03 24.07 6.69
N PHE A 57 1.06 24.73 6.07
CA PHE A 57 0.54 26.04 6.41
C PHE A 57 -0.83 25.88 7.08
N GLN A 58 -1.09 26.62 8.16
CA GLN A 58 -2.36 26.61 8.87
C GLN A 58 -2.87 28.04 9.06
N LEU A 59 -4.15 28.25 8.77
CA LEU A 59 -4.89 29.46 9.06
C LEU A 59 -5.99 29.14 10.09
N ASN A 60 -6.12 29.94 11.15
CA ASN A 60 -7.18 29.81 12.14
C ASN A 60 -7.90 31.15 12.34
N TRP A 61 -9.23 31.12 12.33
CA TRP A 61 -10.09 32.26 12.65
C TRP A 61 -11.31 31.82 13.44
N LYS A 62 -11.88 32.73 14.22
CA LYS A 62 -13.14 32.48 14.92
C LYS A 62 -14.30 32.58 13.94
N SER A 63 -15.24 31.64 14.03
CA SER A 63 -16.46 31.68 13.24
C SER A 63 -17.62 31.09 14.03
N GLU A 64 -18.79 31.71 13.94
CA GLU A 64 -19.99 31.25 14.64
C GLU A 64 -20.63 30.01 14.00
N SER A 65 -20.43 29.82 12.70
CA SER A 65 -21.02 28.74 11.91
C SER A 65 -19.98 28.04 11.03
N ALA A 66 -20.19 26.74 10.78
CA ALA A 66 -19.35 25.99 9.86
C ALA A 66 -19.68 26.37 8.39
N ALA A 67 -18.65 26.72 7.62
CA ALA A 67 -18.78 26.92 6.19
C ALA A 67 -18.77 25.57 5.43
N LYS A 68 -19.37 25.51 4.24
CA LYS A 68 -19.30 24.29 3.40
C LYS A 68 -17.96 24.18 2.69
N GLU A 69 -17.51 25.28 2.10
CA GLU A 69 -16.25 25.34 1.38
C GLU A 69 -15.49 26.60 1.78
N VAL A 70 -14.18 26.45 1.98
CA VAL A 70 -13.29 27.56 2.28
C VAL A 70 -12.05 27.42 1.42
N TYR A 71 -11.62 28.52 0.82
CA TYR A 71 -10.43 28.56 -0.02
C TYR A 71 -9.61 29.82 0.27
N PHE A 72 -8.30 29.68 0.34
CA PHE A 72 -7.36 30.76 0.59
C PHE A 72 -6.47 31.00 -0.63
N TYR A 73 -6.46 32.24 -1.12
CA TYR A 73 -5.64 32.72 -2.20
C TYR A 73 -4.50 33.56 -1.63
N PRO A 74 -3.26 33.05 -1.55
CA PRO A 74 -2.14 33.81 -1.04
C PRO A 74 -1.60 34.78 -2.09
N GLU A 75 -1.14 35.94 -1.65
CA GLU A 75 -0.42 36.90 -2.49
C GLU A 75 1.06 36.52 -2.63
N GLN A 76 1.64 35.93 -1.58
CA GLN A 76 3.04 35.52 -1.55
C GLN A 76 3.31 34.23 -2.32
N GLU A 77 4.29 34.27 -3.23
CA GLU A 77 4.81 33.09 -3.92
C GLU A 77 5.55 32.14 -2.96
N GLY A 78 5.41 30.82 -3.15
CA GLY A 78 6.12 29.82 -2.34
C GLY A 78 5.60 29.66 -0.91
N LEU A 79 4.48 30.30 -0.54
CA LEU A 79 3.81 30.13 0.75
C LEU A 79 3.11 28.76 0.86
N ILE A 80 2.30 28.40 -0.15
CA ILE A 80 1.57 27.13 -0.24
C ILE A 80 1.77 26.51 -1.62
N SER A 81 1.50 25.22 -1.75
CA SER A 81 1.44 24.58 -3.06
C SER A 81 0.10 24.89 -3.71
N TYR A 82 0.07 25.67 -4.80
CA TYR A 82 -1.19 26.12 -5.43
C TYR A 82 -2.08 24.97 -5.93
N ASN A 83 -1.50 23.81 -6.22
CA ASN A 83 -2.23 22.60 -6.62
C ASN A 83 -2.68 21.74 -5.44
N ALA A 84 -2.28 22.05 -4.20
CA ALA A 84 -2.64 21.27 -3.04
C ALA A 84 -4.09 21.51 -2.64
N LYS A 85 -4.76 20.44 -2.22
CA LYS A 85 -6.12 20.53 -1.68
C LYS A 85 -6.07 21.26 -0.34
N GLN A 86 -6.93 22.25 -0.18
CA GLN A 86 -7.06 22.99 1.08
C GLN A 86 -8.10 22.29 1.96
N PHE A 87 -7.70 21.88 3.17
CA PHE A 87 -8.54 21.13 4.10
C PHE A 87 -9.12 22.05 5.17
N TYR A 88 -10.44 22.22 5.16
CA TYR A 88 -11.16 23.01 6.15
C TYR A 88 -11.72 22.11 7.27
N LYS A 89 -11.54 22.55 8.53
CA LYS A 89 -12.07 21.90 9.72
C LYS A 89 -12.65 22.95 10.66
N PHE A 90 -13.89 22.73 11.09
CA PHE A 90 -14.57 23.53 12.10
C PHE A 90 -14.59 22.78 13.43
N THR A 91 -14.13 23.38 14.53
CA THR A 91 -14.14 22.77 15.87
C THR A 91 -14.32 23.87 16.91
N ASN A 92 -15.26 23.71 17.86
CA ASN A 92 -15.45 24.64 18.98
C ASN A 92 -15.52 26.14 18.62
N LYS A 93 -16.25 26.50 17.54
CA LYS A 93 -16.34 27.89 17.02
C LYS A 93 -15.02 28.45 16.47
N GLU A 94 -14.05 27.59 16.21
CA GLU A 94 -12.82 27.91 15.49
C GLU A 94 -12.81 27.19 14.15
N SER A 95 -12.50 27.96 13.11
CA SER A 95 -12.36 27.53 11.75
C SER A 95 -10.88 27.43 11.43
N THR A 96 -10.44 26.24 11.04
CA THR A 96 -9.04 25.95 10.71
C THR A 96 -8.92 25.48 9.28
N LEU A 97 -7.94 26.00 8.55
CA LEU A 97 -7.62 25.63 7.18
C LEU A 97 -6.18 25.13 7.13
N PHE A 98 -5.97 23.96 6.55
CA PHE A 98 -4.66 23.34 6.38
C PHE A 98 -4.32 23.24 4.90
N VAL A 99 -3.10 23.64 4.54
CA VAL A 99 -2.60 23.55 3.16
C VAL A 99 -1.16 23.05 3.15
N ASP A 100 -0.85 22.17 2.20
CA ASP A 100 0.52 21.70 1.98
C ASP A 100 1.42 22.81 1.44
N ARG A 101 2.67 22.77 1.88
CA ARG A 101 3.72 23.67 1.39
C ARG A 101 4.54 22.99 0.29
N PRO A 102 5.09 23.75 -0.66
CA PRO A 102 5.87 23.16 -1.74
C PRO A 102 7.22 22.65 -1.21
N ASP A 103 7.66 21.48 -1.69
CA ASP A 103 8.96 20.88 -1.34
C ASP A 103 10.15 21.67 -1.91
N ARG A 104 9.93 22.41 -3.00
CA ARG A 104 10.93 23.26 -3.68
C ARG A 104 10.46 24.72 -3.68
N ASN A 105 11.40 25.67 -3.63
CA ASN A 105 11.15 27.13 -3.61
C ASN A 105 10.32 27.62 -2.41
N LYS A 106 10.55 27.01 -1.23
CA LYS A 106 9.86 27.38 -0.01
C LYS A 106 10.41 28.69 0.57
N VAL A 107 9.51 29.67 0.78
CA VAL A 107 9.86 30.95 1.40
C VAL A 107 9.11 31.15 2.71
N ASN A 108 9.84 31.55 3.76
CA ASN A 108 9.24 31.89 5.05
C ASN A 108 8.97 33.40 5.08
N TYR A 109 7.76 33.76 5.45
CA TYR A 109 7.31 35.15 5.57
C TYR A 109 6.89 35.42 7.01
N ASP A 110 7.22 36.62 7.50
CA ASP A 110 6.80 37.08 8.84
C ASP A 110 5.36 37.59 8.83
N ASN A 111 4.90 38.12 7.69
CA ASN A 111 3.54 38.57 7.46
C ASN A 111 3.00 37.94 6.18
N ILE A 112 1.73 37.57 6.19
CA ILE A 112 1.01 37.03 5.03
C ILE A 112 -0.16 37.92 4.67
N SER A 113 -0.44 37.99 3.38
CA SER A 113 -1.59 38.68 2.81
C SER A 113 -2.26 37.78 1.78
N GLY A 114 -3.58 37.88 1.68
CA GLY A 114 -4.33 37.08 0.73
C GLY A 114 -5.83 37.30 0.82
N ILE A 115 -6.56 36.49 0.07
CA ILE A 115 -8.02 36.53 0.01
C ILE A 115 -8.56 35.21 0.54
N LEU A 116 -9.46 35.27 1.52
CA LEU A 116 -10.22 34.13 2.02
C LEU A 116 -11.60 34.13 1.36
N GLU A 117 -11.88 33.07 0.60
CA GLU A 117 -13.21 32.75 0.08
C GLU A 117 -13.92 31.82 1.06
N ILE A 118 -15.10 32.22 1.52
CA ILE A 118 -15.98 31.41 2.35
C ILE A 118 -17.30 31.22 1.59
N SER A 119 -17.70 29.97 1.43
CA SER A 119 -18.92 29.57 0.71
C SER A 119 -19.83 28.74 1.61
N ASP A 120 -21.07 29.21 1.77
CA ASP A 120 -22.15 28.49 2.46
C ASP A 120 -22.99 27.61 1.49
N GLY A 121 -22.57 27.56 0.23
CA GLY A 121 -23.15 26.75 -0.86
C GLY A 121 -24.10 27.50 -1.79
N THR A 122 -24.64 28.66 -1.38
CA THR A 122 -25.48 29.52 -2.24
C THR A 122 -24.82 30.87 -2.53
N GLU A 123 -24.06 31.41 -1.56
CA GLU A 123 -23.31 32.66 -1.70
C GLU A 123 -21.83 32.43 -1.38
N LYS A 124 -20.97 33.12 -2.15
CA LYS A 124 -19.54 33.20 -1.93
C LYS A 124 -19.20 34.58 -1.39
N LYS A 125 -18.50 34.62 -0.26
CA LYS A 125 -18.00 35.85 0.36
C LYS A 125 -16.50 35.86 0.32
N TYR A 126 -15.93 37.01 -0.03
CA TYR A 126 -14.49 37.21 -0.15
C TYR A 126 -14.02 38.21 0.87
N PHE A 127 -12.93 37.88 1.56
CA PHE A 127 -12.34 38.73 2.58
C PHE A 127 -10.85 38.90 2.37
N ALA A 128 -10.38 40.14 2.41
CA ALA A 128 -8.95 40.43 2.41
C ALA A 128 -8.40 40.21 3.82
N LEU A 129 -7.32 39.44 3.94
CA LEU A 129 -6.66 39.18 5.21
C LEU A 129 -5.21 39.64 5.20
N ASN A 130 -4.76 40.08 6.36
CA ASN A 130 -3.36 40.35 6.67
C ASN A 130 -3.09 39.87 8.10
N SER A 131 -2.07 39.02 8.28
CA SER A 131 -1.74 38.43 9.58
C SER A 131 -0.25 38.22 9.72
N SER A 132 0.27 38.43 10.92
CA SER A 132 1.59 37.94 11.29
C SER A 132 1.57 36.41 11.38
N VAL A 133 2.69 35.79 11.05
CA VAL A 133 2.86 34.34 11.06
C VAL A 133 3.68 33.90 12.26
N GLU A 134 3.21 32.88 12.95
CA GLU A 134 3.98 32.17 13.97
C GLU A 134 4.64 30.92 13.36
N LYS A 135 5.97 30.78 13.54
CA LYS A 135 6.71 29.58 13.11
C LYS A 135 6.64 28.52 14.20
N VAL A 136 6.15 27.34 13.85
CA VAL A 136 6.02 26.19 14.76
C VAL A 136 6.75 24.97 14.22
N SER A 137 7.31 24.15 15.10
CA SER A 137 8.08 22.96 14.73
C SER A 137 7.22 21.92 14.01
N PHE A 138 5.95 21.78 14.40
CA PHE A 138 5.04 20.81 13.81
C PHE A 138 3.58 21.28 13.88
N ILE A 139 2.82 21.02 12.81
CA ILE A 139 1.37 21.22 12.76
C ILE A 139 0.72 19.85 12.60
N ASN A 140 -0.09 19.45 13.59
CA ASN A 140 -0.96 18.29 13.50
C ASN A 140 -2.11 18.60 12.54
N ALA A 141 -1.85 18.42 11.24
CA ALA A 141 -2.89 18.49 10.23
C ALA A 141 -3.51 17.11 10.08
N ASP A 142 -4.64 16.93 10.73
CA ASP A 142 -5.47 15.73 10.65
C ASP A 142 -6.19 15.71 9.28
N LYS A 143 -5.42 15.40 8.23
CA LYS A 143 -5.79 15.55 6.80
C LYS A 143 -6.69 14.42 6.26
N THR A 144 -7.16 13.54 7.13
CA THR A 144 -8.02 12.41 6.75
C THR A 144 -9.41 12.61 7.32
N LEU A 145 -10.44 12.44 6.48
CA LEU A 145 -11.65 11.76 6.97
C LEU A 145 -11.14 10.45 7.56
N GLU A 146 -10.96 10.39 8.89
CA GLU A 146 -10.38 9.22 9.55
C GLU A 146 -11.16 7.98 9.08
N PRO A 147 -10.54 7.04 8.34
CA PRO A 147 -11.11 5.72 8.27
C PRO A 147 -11.16 5.24 9.72
N THR A 148 -12.37 5.04 10.24
CA THR A 148 -12.58 4.59 11.62
C THR A 148 -11.64 3.40 11.88
N LEU A 149 -11.04 3.31 13.07
CA LEU A 149 -10.16 2.19 13.43
C LEU A 149 -10.78 0.82 13.08
N ILE A 150 -12.11 0.72 13.18
CA ILE A 150 -12.91 -0.42 12.72
C ILE A 150 -12.66 -0.73 11.23
N LEU A 151 -12.70 0.25 10.34
CA LEU A 151 -12.50 0.05 8.91
C LEU A 151 -11.08 -0.43 8.60
N ILE A 152 -10.07 0.12 9.28
CA ILE A 152 -8.66 -0.29 9.10
C ILE A 152 -8.48 -1.74 9.52
N VAL A 153 -8.99 -2.09 10.71
CA VAL A 153 -8.95 -3.45 11.26
C VAL A 153 -9.68 -4.44 10.34
N LEU A 154 -10.86 -4.05 9.84
CA LEU A 154 -11.66 -4.88 8.95
C LEU A 154 -10.96 -5.07 7.60
N MET A 155 -10.33 -4.04 7.04
CA MET A 155 -9.53 -4.14 5.82
C MET A 155 -8.28 -5.00 6.01
N ALA A 156 -7.61 -4.92 7.17
CA ALA A 156 -6.47 -5.77 7.49
C ALA A 156 -6.87 -7.25 7.59
N PHE A 157 -8.00 -7.52 8.24
CA PHE A 157 -8.58 -8.87 8.34
C PHE A 157 -8.99 -9.42 6.97
N VAL A 158 -9.69 -8.63 6.15
CA VAL A 158 -10.07 -8.99 4.78
C VAL A 158 -8.83 -9.19 3.91
N GLY A 159 -7.79 -8.36 4.06
CA GLY A 159 -6.50 -8.54 3.42
C GLY A 159 -5.89 -9.90 3.75
N GLY A 160 -5.85 -10.28 5.03
CA GLY A 160 -5.38 -11.60 5.47
C GLY A 160 -6.18 -12.76 4.87
N LEU A 161 -7.51 -12.61 4.76
CA LEU A 161 -8.36 -13.60 4.08
C LEU A 161 -8.01 -13.72 2.59
N ILE A 162 -7.79 -12.60 1.90
CA ILE A 162 -7.42 -12.58 0.48
C ILE A 162 -6.08 -13.29 0.24
N LEU A 163 -5.11 -13.17 1.16
CA LEU A 163 -3.81 -13.85 1.03
C LEU A 163 -3.94 -15.38 0.97
N ASN A 164 -5.01 -15.97 1.51
CA ASN A 164 -5.26 -17.41 1.38
C ASN A 164 -5.61 -17.83 -0.06
N PHE A 165 -6.15 -16.92 -0.87
CA PHE A 165 -6.45 -17.16 -2.28
C PHE A 165 -5.23 -17.01 -3.19
N MET A 166 -4.07 -16.60 -2.65
CA MET A 166 -2.86 -16.54 -3.45
C MET A 166 -2.37 -17.94 -3.84
N PRO A 167 -1.93 -18.13 -5.10
CA PRO A 167 -1.55 -19.44 -5.65
C PRO A 167 -0.41 -20.13 -4.87
N CYS A 168 0.40 -19.39 -4.11
CA CYS A 168 1.56 -19.92 -3.39
C CYS A 168 1.22 -20.46 -1.99
N VAL A 169 0.10 -20.04 -1.41
CA VAL A 169 -0.32 -20.43 -0.05
C VAL A 169 -1.19 -21.69 -0.11
N PHE A 170 -1.88 -21.88 -1.22
CA PHE A 170 -2.77 -23.01 -1.47
C PHE A 170 -2.13 -24.40 -1.27
N PRO A 171 -0.87 -24.67 -1.70
CA PRO A 171 -0.21 -25.96 -1.48
C PRO A 171 -0.02 -26.28 0.01
N VAL A 172 0.30 -25.27 0.82
CA VAL A 172 0.53 -25.42 2.26
C VAL A 172 -0.80 -25.66 3.00
N ILE A 173 -1.85 -24.95 2.60
CA ILE A 173 -3.21 -25.18 3.11
C ILE A 173 -3.66 -26.61 2.80
N ALA A 174 -3.47 -27.09 1.57
CA ALA A 174 -3.83 -28.45 1.18
C ALA A 174 -3.08 -29.53 1.99
N LEU A 175 -1.78 -29.35 2.22
CA LEU A 175 -0.98 -30.24 3.07
C LEU A 175 -1.49 -30.25 4.51
N LYS A 176 -1.85 -29.09 5.05
CA LYS A 176 -2.39 -28.97 6.40
C LYS A 176 -3.79 -29.59 6.53
N VAL A 177 -4.65 -29.42 5.53
CA VAL A 177 -5.96 -30.09 5.49
C VAL A 177 -5.77 -31.61 5.48
N LEU A 178 -4.79 -32.14 4.74
CA LEU A 178 -4.47 -33.56 4.71
C LEU A 178 -3.87 -34.09 6.02
N SER A 179 -3.02 -33.31 6.70
CA SER A 179 -2.52 -33.67 8.03
C SER A 179 -3.65 -33.61 9.08
N PHE A 180 -4.53 -32.61 9.00
CA PHE A 180 -5.71 -32.52 9.85
C PHE A 180 -6.67 -33.68 9.64
N ILE A 181 -6.91 -34.13 8.41
CA ILE A 181 -7.77 -35.30 8.16
C ILE A 181 -7.17 -36.55 8.84
N LYS A 182 -5.84 -36.72 8.80
CA LYS A 182 -5.14 -37.82 9.48
C LYS A 182 -5.17 -37.70 11.01
N GLU A 183 -5.16 -36.49 11.57
CA GLU A 183 -5.15 -36.21 13.01
C GLU A 183 -6.56 -36.02 13.61
N SER A 184 -7.58 -35.73 12.79
CA SER A 184 -8.97 -35.45 13.19
C SER A 184 -9.73 -36.65 13.76
N GLY A 185 -9.14 -37.84 13.68
CA GLY A 185 -9.61 -39.03 14.40
C GLY A 185 -9.39 -38.94 15.92
N GLU A 186 -8.54 -38.04 16.41
CA GLU A 186 -8.25 -37.86 17.83
C GLU A 186 -8.96 -36.63 18.44
N LYS A 187 -9.44 -36.76 19.68
CA LYS A 187 -10.12 -35.71 20.46
C LYS A 187 -9.17 -34.52 20.73
N GLY A 188 -9.02 -33.60 19.78
CA GLY A 188 -8.09 -32.47 19.94
C GLY A 188 -7.92 -31.51 18.76
N ALA A 189 -8.71 -31.63 17.69
CA ALA A 189 -8.53 -30.84 16.46
C ALA A 189 -8.45 -29.31 16.70
N TRP A 190 -9.27 -28.76 17.61
CA TRP A 190 -9.28 -27.34 17.97
C TRP A 190 -7.95 -26.83 18.54
N LYS A 191 -7.24 -27.66 19.31
CA LYS A 191 -5.94 -27.31 19.91
C LYS A 191 -4.84 -27.17 18.85
N HIS A 192 -4.89 -27.98 17.79
CA HIS A 192 -3.99 -27.85 16.65
C HIS A 192 -4.28 -26.59 15.82
N GLY A 193 -5.55 -26.16 15.73
CA GLY A 193 -5.95 -24.89 15.12
C GLY A 193 -5.36 -23.69 15.87
N ILE A 194 -5.45 -23.69 17.20
CA ILE A 194 -4.87 -22.65 18.05
C ILE A 194 -3.34 -22.64 17.97
N ALA A 195 -2.70 -23.81 18.05
CA ALA A 195 -1.24 -23.91 17.96
C ALA A 195 -0.69 -23.35 16.64
N PHE A 196 -1.38 -23.59 15.52
CA PHE A 196 -1.01 -22.97 14.25
C PHE A 196 -1.22 -21.46 14.24
N THR A 197 -2.36 -20.99 14.74
CA THR A 197 -2.68 -19.55 14.82
C THR A 197 -1.61 -18.82 15.64
N PHE A 198 -1.18 -19.42 16.75
CA PHE A 198 -0.08 -18.92 17.56
C PHE A 198 1.24 -18.85 16.78
N GLY A 199 1.57 -19.87 15.98
CA GLY A 199 2.76 -19.84 15.12
C GLY A 199 2.72 -18.71 14.07
N VAL A 200 1.56 -18.45 13.49
CA VAL A 200 1.35 -17.36 12.51
C VAL A 200 1.44 -15.98 13.18
N GLU A 201 0.80 -15.79 14.33
CA GLU A 201 0.87 -14.50 15.04
C GLU A 201 2.29 -14.21 15.55
N VAL A 202 2.97 -15.20 16.13
CA VAL A 202 4.36 -15.01 16.60
C VAL A 202 5.28 -14.62 15.45
N THR A 203 5.15 -15.25 14.28
CA THR A 203 5.95 -14.87 13.11
C THR A 203 5.61 -13.48 12.58
N MET A 204 4.33 -13.10 12.54
CA MET A 204 3.93 -11.75 12.13
C MET A 204 4.43 -10.67 13.09
N LEU A 205 4.41 -10.94 14.41
CA LEU A 205 4.96 -10.02 15.41
C LEU A 205 6.48 -9.90 15.28
N ILE A 206 7.19 -11.01 15.05
CA ILE A 206 8.65 -10.98 14.80
C ILE A 206 8.95 -10.12 13.56
N LEU A 207 8.20 -10.30 12.47
CA LEU A 207 8.33 -9.49 11.26
C LEU A 207 8.04 -8.00 11.52
N PHE A 208 7.01 -7.69 12.30
CA PHE A 208 6.68 -6.32 12.70
C PHE A 208 7.82 -5.68 13.50
N PHE A 209 8.30 -6.34 14.56
CA PHE A 209 9.40 -5.80 15.37
C PHE A 209 10.70 -5.67 14.55
N ALA A 210 11.02 -6.64 13.70
CA ALA A 210 12.19 -6.57 12.82
C ALA A 210 12.11 -5.37 11.85
N THR A 211 10.95 -5.11 11.25
CA THR A 211 10.77 -3.98 10.32
C THR A 211 10.72 -2.63 11.04
N PHE A 212 10.07 -2.57 12.20
CA PHE A 212 9.99 -1.37 13.03
C PHE A 212 11.35 -0.95 13.57
N THR A 213 12.15 -1.89 14.07
CA THR A 213 13.52 -1.63 14.53
C THR A 213 14.44 -1.21 13.38
N ALA A 214 14.33 -1.82 12.21
CA ALA A 214 15.10 -1.43 11.02
C ALA A 214 14.83 0.02 10.57
N GLN A 215 13.58 0.50 10.69
CA GLN A 215 13.23 1.89 10.37
C GLN A 215 13.79 2.89 11.36
N ASN A 216 13.74 2.59 12.67
CA ASN A 216 14.32 3.45 13.69
C ASN A 216 15.85 3.60 13.56
N LEU A 217 16.51 2.64 12.88
CA LEU A 217 17.93 2.69 12.56
C LEU A 217 18.27 3.53 11.31
N GLY A 218 17.29 4.25 10.75
CA GLY A 218 17.53 5.23 9.67
C GLY A 218 17.78 4.63 8.29
N LYS A 219 17.64 3.31 8.13
CA LYS A 219 17.53 2.70 6.80
C LYS A 219 16.10 2.92 6.34
N SER A 220 15.91 3.54 5.17
CA SER A 220 14.62 3.61 4.47
C SER A 220 14.20 2.22 3.98
N VAL A 221 13.98 1.31 4.93
CA VAL A 221 13.53 -0.06 4.70
C VAL A 221 12.02 0.00 4.44
N GLY A 222 11.66 0.47 3.25
CA GLY A 222 10.34 0.22 2.71
C GLY A 222 10.15 -1.28 2.51
N TRP A 223 8.97 -1.79 2.81
CA TRP A 223 8.59 -3.18 2.52
C TRP A 223 8.60 -3.35 0.99
N GLY A 224 9.71 -3.85 0.43
CA GLY A 224 9.98 -3.85 -1.01
C GLY A 224 11.36 -3.37 -1.44
N TRP A 225 12.22 -2.86 -0.54
CA TRP A 225 13.63 -2.58 -0.84
C TRP A 225 14.35 -3.81 -1.42
N GLN A 226 13.91 -5.00 -1.00
CA GLN A 226 14.34 -6.28 -1.55
C GLN A 226 14.20 -6.37 -3.09
N LEU A 227 13.17 -5.76 -3.68
CA LEU A 227 12.91 -5.77 -5.12
C LEU A 227 13.80 -4.79 -5.91
N GLN A 228 14.49 -3.86 -5.24
CA GLN A 228 15.49 -3.01 -5.89
C GLN A 228 16.82 -3.74 -6.12
N SER A 229 17.06 -4.86 -5.44
CA SER A 229 18.22 -5.71 -5.70
C SER A 229 17.93 -6.68 -6.83
N SER A 230 18.70 -6.57 -7.92
CA SER A 230 18.62 -7.45 -9.08
C SER A 230 18.83 -8.92 -8.72
N ALA A 231 19.71 -9.20 -7.76
CA ALA A 231 19.97 -10.55 -7.26
C ALA A 231 18.72 -11.16 -6.61
N VAL A 232 18.01 -10.40 -5.78
CA VAL A 232 16.82 -10.93 -5.11
C VAL A 232 15.64 -11.05 -6.06
N SER A 233 15.44 -10.09 -6.97
CA SER A 233 14.40 -10.20 -8.00
C SER A 233 14.60 -11.44 -8.88
N SER A 234 15.85 -11.73 -9.29
CA SER A 234 16.21 -12.91 -10.08
C SER A 234 15.96 -14.22 -9.32
N PHE A 235 16.34 -14.27 -8.04
CA PHE A 235 16.05 -15.42 -7.17
C PHE A 235 14.53 -15.66 -7.03
N LEU A 236 13.75 -14.58 -6.85
CA LEU A 236 12.31 -14.67 -6.72
C LEU A 236 11.66 -15.15 -8.04
N ALA A 237 12.12 -14.65 -9.18
CA ALA A 237 11.67 -15.10 -10.50
C ALA A 237 11.88 -16.61 -10.69
N LEU A 238 13.04 -17.13 -10.29
CA LEU A 238 13.36 -18.57 -10.27
C LEU A 238 12.45 -19.35 -9.33
N LEU A 239 12.26 -18.86 -8.11
CA LEU A 239 11.38 -19.49 -7.12
C LEU A 239 9.95 -19.65 -7.67
N PHE A 240 9.36 -18.58 -8.23
CA PHE A 240 8.02 -18.65 -8.83
C PHE A 240 7.94 -19.57 -10.05
N PHE A 241 8.99 -19.62 -10.86
CA PHE A 241 9.05 -20.52 -12.00
C PHE A 241 9.05 -21.99 -11.55
N VAL A 242 9.84 -22.32 -10.53
CA VAL A 242 9.88 -23.67 -9.93
C VAL A 242 8.52 -24.03 -9.33
N ILE A 243 7.90 -23.13 -8.56
CA ILE A 243 6.56 -23.35 -7.99
C ILE A 243 5.54 -23.58 -9.12
N GLY A 244 5.56 -22.76 -10.17
CA GLY A 244 4.71 -22.93 -11.35
C GLY A 244 4.89 -24.28 -12.02
N LEU A 245 6.13 -24.75 -12.18
CA LEU A 245 6.44 -26.09 -12.73
C LEU A 245 5.92 -27.22 -11.83
N VAL A 246 6.06 -27.10 -10.52
CA VAL A 246 5.53 -28.09 -9.56
C VAL A 246 4.01 -28.19 -9.67
N LEU A 247 3.31 -27.05 -9.73
CA LEU A 247 1.85 -27.02 -9.92
C LEU A 247 1.41 -27.56 -11.28
N PHE A 248 2.14 -27.24 -12.36
CA PHE A 248 1.77 -27.63 -13.73
C PHE A 248 2.01 -29.12 -14.02
N PHE A 249 3.16 -29.65 -13.59
CA PHE A 249 3.58 -31.02 -13.86
C PHE A 249 3.11 -32.03 -12.82
N ARG A 250 2.51 -31.58 -11.70
CA ARG A 250 2.24 -32.41 -10.51
C ARG A 250 3.47 -33.24 -10.15
N ILE A 251 4.63 -32.59 -10.08
CA ILE A 251 5.82 -33.28 -9.57
C ILE A 251 5.51 -33.54 -8.10
N GLU A 252 5.21 -34.80 -7.77
CA GLU A 252 5.19 -35.26 -6.40
C GLU A 252 6.62 -35.16 -5.85
N PHE A 253 7.06 -33.96 -5.50
CA PHE A 253 8.15 -33.79 -4.54
C PHE A 253 7.78 -34.40 -3.16
N GLY A 254 6.54 -34.90 -3.02
CA GLY A 254 5.87 -35.43 -1.84
C GLY A 254 6.32 -36.81 -1.31
N ALA A 255 7.40 -37.40 -1.81
CA ALA A 255 8.03 -38.54 -1.11
C ALA A 255 9.32 -38.15 -0.37
N ASN A 256 10.09 -37.18 -0.89
CA ASN A 256 11.41 -36.84 -0.34
C ASN A 256 11.52 -35.40 0.20
N PHE A 257 10.74 -34.42 -0.26
CA PHE A 257 10.66 -33.12 0.44
C PHE A 257 9.73 -33.17 1.65
N THR A 258 8.80 -34.12 1.69
CA THR A 258 8.14 -34.52 2.93
C THR A 258 9.14 -35.09 3.93
N LYS A 259 10.27 -35.69 3.48
CA LYS A 259 11.39 -36.07 4.35
C LYS A 259 12.29 -34.90 4.75
N LEU A 260 12.33 -33.81 3.97
CA LEU A 260 13.01 -32.57 4.37
C LEU A 260 12.16 -31.74 5.34
N GLY A 261 10.82 -31.80 5.22
CA GLY A 261 9.92 -31.45 6.30
C GLY A 261 10.08 -32.39 7.50
N ASN A 262 10.48 -33.64 7.28
CA ASN A 262 10.81 -34.59 8.36
C ASN A 262 12.18 -34.32 9.03
N PHE A 263 12.83 -33.17 8.81
CA PHE A 263 13.79 -32.62 9.77
C PHE A 263 13.01 -32.17 11.03
N GLY A 264 12.61 -33.14 11.85
CA GLY A 264 11.94 -32.93 13.14
C GLY A 264 10.42 -33.15 13.21
N ILE A 265 9.71 -33.34 12.08
CA ILE A 265 8.24 -33.52 12.03
C ILE A 265 7.78 -34.96 12.38
N ALA A 266 8.67 -35.81 12.90
CA ALA A 266 8.34 -37.16 13.39
C ALA A 266 7.87 -37.21 14.86
N SER A 267 7.60 -36.06 15.50
CA SER A 267 6.98 -36.04 16.83
C SER A 267 5.47 -35.82 16.71
N LYS A 268 4.65 -36.74 17.24
CA LYS A 268 3.22 -36.49 17.44
C LYS A 268 3.07 -35.31 18.41
N GLY A 269 2.47 -34.19 18.00
CA GLY A 269 2.23 -33.08 18.93
C GLY A 269 1.93 -31.71 18.31
N TYR A 270 1.53 -30.78 19.18
CA TYR A 270 1.17 -29.41 18.86
C TYR A 270 2.33 -28.57 18.27
N THR A 271 3.57 -28.98 18.50
CA THR A 271 4.79 -28.33 18.00
C THR A 271 4.86 -28.32 16.48
N ASN A 272 4.41 -29.39 15.80
CA ASN A 272 4.37 -29.44 14.34
C ASN A 272 3.39 -28.40 13.77
N SER A 273 2.26 -28.17 14.44
CA SER A 273 1.27 -27.19 14.02
C SER A 273 1.81 -25.75 14.12
N VAL A 274 2.62 -25.46 15.14
CA VAL A 274 3.32 -24.17 15.28
C VAL A 274 4.37 -24.00 14.17
N LEU A 275 5.20 -25.03 13.96
CA LEU A 275 6.27 -24.99 12.95
C LEU A 275 5.72 -24.82 11.54
N LEU A 276 4.60 -25.48 11.24
CA LEU A 276 3.91 -25.33 9.96
C LEU A 276 3.34 -23.92 9.78
N GLY A 277 2.84 -23.30 10.84
CA GLY A 277 2.43 -21.89 10.82
C GLY A 277 3.60 -20.96 10.47
N LEU A 278 4.75 -21.19 11.09
CA LEU A 278 5.98 -20.43 10.83
C LEU A 278 6.46 -20.60 9.38
N LEU A 279 6.49 -21.83 8.87
CA LEU A 279 6.84 -22.13 7.48
C LEU A 279 5.86 -21.47 6.49
N THR A 280 4.57 -21.42 6.84
CA THR A 280 3.55 -20.79 5.99
C THR A 280 3.86 -19.31 5.78
N VAL A 281 4.19 -18.58 6.84
CA VAL A 281 4.52 -17.15 6.76
C VAL A 281 5.80 -16.93 5.96
N ILE A 282 6.84 -17.74 6.19
CA ILE A 282 8.13 -17.62 5.47
C ILE A 282 7.94 -17.86 3.96
N VAL A 283 7.18 -18.88 3.58
CA VAL A 283 6.92 -19.21 2.16
C VAL A 283 5.93 -18.25 1.51
N ALA A 284 4.98 -17.68 2.27
CA ALA A 284 4.04 -16.68 1.78
C ALA A 284 4.70 -15.30 1.56
N THR A 285 5.63 -14.91 2.42
CA THR A 285 6.33 -13.61 2.36
C THR A 285 6.81 -13.21 0.94
N PRO A 286 7.47 -14.09 0.15
CA PRO A 286 7.91 -13.72 -1.20
C PRO A 286 6.77 -13.45 -2.19
N CYS A 287 5.59 -14.09 -2.03
CA CYS A 287 4.45 -13.90 -2.93
C CYS A 287 3.48 -12.81 -2.50
N THR A 288 3.43 -12.53 -1.21
CA THR A 288 2.66 -11.42 -0.67
C THR A 288 3.41 -10.10 -0.79
N GLY A 289 4.72 -10.12 -1.07
CA GLY A 289 5.62 -9.01 -1.44
C GLY A 289 4.92 -7.77 -2.01
N PRO A 290 4.38 -7.84 -3.24
CA PRO A 290 3.74 -6.69 -3.89
C PRO A 290 2.46 -6.20 -3.18
N TYR A 291 1.67 -7.12 -2.61
CA TYR A 291 0.38 -6.82 -2.01
C TYR A 291 0.50 -6.25 -0.59
N MET A 292 1.35 -6.87 0.22
CA MET A 292 1.70 -6.43 1.57
C MET A 292 2.54 -5.16 1.54
N GLY A 293 3.33 -4.90 0.49
CA GLY A 293 4.14 -3.70 0.35
C GLY A 293 3.34 -2.40 0.45
N ALA A 294 2.18 -2.34 -0.22
CA ALA A 294 1.28 -1.19 -0.15
C ALA A 294 0.62 -1.05 1.24
N ALA A 295 0.14 -2.16 1.81
CA ALA A 295 -0.54 -2.15 3.11
C ALA A 295 0.41 -1.80 4.27
N ILE A 296 1.60 -2.39 4.28
CA ILE A 296 2.64 -2.13 5.27
C ILE A 296 3.26 -0.75 5.03
N GLY A 297 3.51 -0.36 3.78
CA GLY A 297 4.01 0.98 3.46
C GLY A 297 3.13 2.11 4.01
N TRP A 298 1.81 1.96 3.92
CA TRP A 298 0.87 2.88 4.58
C TRP A 298 0.88 2.73 6.11
N GLY A 299 0.86 1.48 6.61
CA GLY A 299 0.84 1.20 8.05
C GLY A 299 2.08 1.69 8.81
N LEU A 300 3.22 1.85 8.13
CA LEU A 300 4.46 2.37 8.72
C LEU A 300 4.46 3.89 8.93
N VAL A 301 3.60 4.62 8.22
CA VAL A 301 3.43 6.08 8.41
C VAL A 301 2.50 6.38 9.60
N GLN A 302 1.82 5.37 10.13
CA GLN A 302 0.86 5.49 11.22
C GLN A 302 1.51 5.30 12.61
N PRO A 303 0.85 5.75 13.70
CA PRO A 303 1.27 5.48 15.07
C PRO A 303 1.55 3.99 15.31
N PRO A 304 2.61 3.62 16.07
CA PRO A 304 3.08 2.24 16.22
C PRO A 304 2.02 1.27 16.78
N LEU A 305 1.07 1.79 17.58
CA LEU A 305 -0.06 1.03 18.09
C LEU A 305 -1.02 0.55 16.98
N ILE A 306 -1.28 1.40 15.98
CA ILE A 306 -2.17 1.08 14.86
C ILE A 306 -1.49 0.07 13.93
N SER A 307 -0.19 0.23 13.67
CA SER A 307 0.59 -0.71 12.86
C SER A 307 0.59 -2.11 13.49
N MET A 308 0.80 -2.20 14.81
CA MET A 308 0.76 -3.49 15.53
C MET A 308 -0.61 -4.17 15.41
N LEU A 309 -1.70 -3.41 15.55
CA LEU A 309 -3.07 -3.91 15.35
C LEU A 309 -3.26 -4.48 13.94
N VAL A 310 -2.79 -3.79 12.90
CA VAL A 310 -2.89 -4.25 11.50
C VAL A 310 -2.19 -5.60 11.31
N PHE A 311 -0.98 -5.78 11.84
CA PHE A 311 -0.25 -7.06 11.74
C PHE A 311 -0.97 -8.21 12.45
N ILE A 312 -1.55 -7.95 13.63
CA ILE A 312 -2.33 -8.94 14.37
C ILE A 312 -3.57 -9.36 13.58
N PHE A 313 -4.38 -8.40 13.12
CA PHE A 313 -5.61 -8.70 12.39
C PHE A 313 -5.36 -9.34 11.02
N LEU A 314 -4.25 -8.99 10.37
CA LEU A 314 -3.84 -9.62 9.14
C LEU A 314 -3.38 -11.07 9.38
N GLY A 315 -2.58 -11.32 10.41
CA GLY A 315 -2.20 -12.68 10.84
C GLY A 315 -3.42 -13.52 11.21
N PHE A 316 -4.38 -12.91 11.92
CA PHE A 316 -5.66 -13.52 12.26
C PHE A 316 -6.47 -13.87 11.01
N GLY A 317 -6.52 -12.99 10.00
CA GLY A 317 -7.18 -13.27 8.71
C GLY A 317 -6.54 -14.44 7.95
N VAL A 318 -5.20 -14.59 8.01
CA VAL A 318 -4.49 -15.74 7.43
C VAL A 318 -4.83 -17.03 8.18
N ALA A 319 -4.89 -16.99 9.51
CA ALA A 319 -5.18 -18.15 10.34
C ALA A 319 -6.67 -18.55 10.33
N PHE A 320 -7.57 -17.61 10.06
CA PHE A 320 -9.03 -17.75 10.18
C PHE A 320 -9.60 -18.97 9.46
N PRO A 321 -9.25 -19.29 8.20
CA PRO A 321 -9.79 -20.48 7.52
C PRO A 321 -9.41 -21.78 8.24
N THR A 322 -8.18 -21.86 8.75
CA THR A 322 -7.69 -23.07 9.44
C THR A 322 -8.28 -23.21 10.85
N LEU A 323 -8.54 -22.09 11.52
CA LEU A 323 -9.22 -22.05 12.81
C LEU A 323 -10.69 -22.44 12.65
N LEU A 324 -11.36 -21.93 11.61
CA LEU A 324 -12.74 -22.26 11.27
C LEU A 324 -12.92 -23.75 10.94
N LEU A 325 -12.03 -24.32 10.11
CA LEU A 325 -12.01 -25.76 9.80
C LEU A 325 -11.80 -26.62 11.06
N SER A 326 -11.01 -26.11 12.00
CA SER A 326 -10.65 -26.80 13.24
C SER A 326 -11.79 -26.80 14.27
N LEU A 327 -12.63 -25.76 14.29
CA LEU A 327 -13.82 -25.66 15.14
C LEU A 327 -15.03 -26.44 14.60
N VAL A 328 -15.17 -26.53 13.27
CA VAL A 328 -16.32 -27.18 12.62
C VAL A 328 -15.84 -28.42 11.84
N PRO A 329 -15.61 -29.56 12.52
CA PRO A 329 -15.16 -30.78 11.83
C PRO A 329 -16.20 -31.30 10.83
N SER A 330 -17.48 -30.94 10.99
CA SER A 330 -18.54 -31.26 10.02
C SER A 330 -18.39 -30.55 8.68
N ALA A 331 -17.71 -29.40 8.63
CA ALA A 331 -17.42 -28.68 7.38
C ALA A 331 -16.36 -29.40 6.54
N MET A 332 -15.54 -30.29 7.14
CA MET A 332 -14.60 -31.13 6.41
C MET A 332 -15.28 -32.17 5.51
N ASN A 333 -16.53 -32.56 5.80
CA ASN A 333 -17.30 -33.46 4.95
C ASN A 333 -17.87 -32.79 3.69
N VAL A 334 -17.87 -31.45 3.64
CA VAL A 334 -18.34 -30.65 2.49
C VAL A 334 -17.19 -30.35 1.51
N LEU A 335 -15.93 -30.44 1.97
CA LEU A 335 -14.77 -30.24 1.12
C LEU A 335 -14.66 -31.38 0.10
N PRO A 336 -14.66 -31.09 -1.22
CA PRO A 336 -14.51 -32.13 -2.22
C PRO A 336 -13.16 -32.82 -2.02
N LYS A 337 -13.18 -34.16 -1.98
CA LYS A 337 -11.95 -34.96 -1.89
C LYS A 337 -10.98 -34.52 -3.01
N PRO A 338 -9.67 -34.37 -2.73
CA PRO A 338 -8.71 -33.98 -3.75
C PRO A 338 -8.74 -35.00 -4.88
N GLY A 339 -9.22 -34.56 -6.04
CA GLY A 339 -9.43 -35.36 -7.24
C GLY A 339 -9.19 -34.52 -8.49
N ARG A 340 -9.85 -34.85 -9.61
CA ARG A 340 -9.62 -34.21 -10.92
C ARG A 340 -9.86 -32.69 -10.93
N TRP A 341 -10.76 -32.18 -10.09
CA TRP A 341 -11.02 -30.74 -9.98
C TRP A 341 -9.81 -29.96 -9.41
N MET A 342 -9.13 -30.53 -8.41
CA MET A 342 -7.90 -29.95 -7.85
C MET A 342 -6.79 -29.84 -8.90
N ASP A 343 -6.75 -30.80 -9.85
CA ASP A 343 -5.74 -30.81 -10.91
C ASP A 343 -5.96 -29.71 -11.94
N ILE A 344 -7.22 -29.49 -12.31
CA ILE A 344 -7.63 -28.38 -13.19
C ILE A 344 -7.33 -27.05 -12.50
N PHE A 345 -7.64 -26.93 -11.21
CA PHE A 345 -7.38 -25.73 -10.44
C PHE A 345 -5.88 -25.43 -10.28
N ASN A 346 -5.06 -26.44 -9.95
CA ASN A 346 -3.61 -26.28 -9.85
C ASN A 346 -2.99 -25.87 -11.19
N ARG A 347 -3.47 -26.46 -12.30
CA ARG A 347 -3.01 -26.08 -13.64
C ARG A 347 -3.42 -24.64 -13.99
N PHE A 348 -4.63 -24.23 -13.64
CA PHE A 348 -5.09 -22.85 -13.82
C PHE A 348 -4.23 -21.86 -13.00
N MET A 349 -3.93 -22.19 -11.74
CA MET A 349 -3.10 -21.36 -10.85
C MET A 349 -1.61 -21.35 -11.20
N SER A 350 -1.13 -22.26 -12.05
CA SER A 350 0.24 -22.21 -12.56
C SER A 350 0.47 -21.06 -13.55
N ILE A 351 -0.57 -20.63 -14.27
CA ILE A 351 -0.51 -19.54 -15.25
C ILE A 351 -0.10 -18.21 -14.60
N PRO A 352 -0.77 -17.71 -13.53
CA PRO A 352 -0.35 -16.47 -12.89
C PRO A 352 1.06 -16.55 -12.29
N MET A 353 1.50 -17.73 -11.85
CA MET A 353 2.88 -17.92 -11.34
C MET A 353 3.93 -17.73 -12.43
N PHE A 354 3.70 -18.30 -13.62
CA PHE A 354 4.57 -18.07 -14.77
C PHE A 354 4.52 -16.60 -15.22
N LEU A 355 3.35 -15.97 -15.17
CA LEU A 355 3.20 -14.56 -15.50
C LEU A 355 3.97 -13.65 -14.53
N THR A 356 3.89 -13.91 -13.23
CA THR A 356 4.68 -13.17 -12.22
C THR A 356 6.17 -13.39 -12.37
N SER A 357 6.60 -14.62 -12.70
CA SER A 357 8.01 -14.93 -12.96
C SER A 357 8.54 -14.17 -14.18
N LEU A 358 7.75 -14.11 -15.26
CA LEU A 358 8.09 -13.36 -16.47
C LEU A 358 8.11 -11.85 -16.21
N TRP A 359 7.17 -11.34 -15.41
CA TRP A 359 7.18 -9.94 -14.98
C TRP A 359 8.41 -9.59 -14.15
N LEU A 360 8.79 -10.43 -13.18
CA LEU A 360 10.02 -10.24 -12.39
C LEU A 360 11.28 -10.32 -13.25
N ALA A 361 11.31 -11.21 -14.25
CA ALA A 361 12.40 -11.27 -15.22
C ALA A 361 12.51 -9.98 -16.04
N TRP A 362 11.37 -9.39 -16.44
CA TRP A 362 11.33 -8.08 -17.09
C TRP A 362 11.81 -6.94 -16.18
N VAL A 363 11.44 -6.98 -14.88
CA VAL A 363 11.96 -6.02 -13.89
C VAL A 363 13.47 -6.17 -13.71
N ALA A 364 13.99 -7.39 -13.62
CA ALA A 364 15.42 -7.65 -13.52
C ALA A 364 16.19 -7.15 -14.75
N PHE A 365 15.62 -7.32 -15.96
CA PHE A 365 16.17 -6.77 -17.20
C PHE A 365 16.36 -5.25 -17.14
N ASN A 366 15.36 -4.53 -16.63
CA ASN A 366 15.43 -3.07 -16.50
C ASN A 366 16.45 -2.60 -15.45
N GLN A 367 16.87 -3.46 -14.51
CA GLN A 367 17.81 -3.10 -13.44
C GLN A 367 19.28 -3.38 -13.80
N THR A 368 19.58 -4.47 -14.51
CA THR A 368 20.96 -4.95 -14.73
C THR A 368 21.36 -5.14 -16.20
N GLY A 369 20.48 -4.83 -17.15
CA GLY A 369 20.78 -4.94 -18.59
C GLY A 369 20.87 -6.38 -19.11
N MET A 370 21.36 -6.55 -20.34
CA MET A 370 21.28 -7.80 -21.12
C MET A 370 22.04 -9.00 -20.52
N GLU A 371 23.12 -8.78 -19.76
CA GLU A 371 23.95 -9.88 -19.21
C GLU A 371 23.23 -10.68 -18.12
N SER A 372 22.45 -10.02 -17.27
CA SER A 372 21.66 -10.71 -16.23
C SER A 372 20.49 -11.51 -16.80
N LEU A 373 19.90 -11.02 -17.90
CA LEU A 373 18.77 -11.66 -18.57
C LEU A 373 19.18 -12.99 -19.22
N SER A 374 20.36 -13.04 -19.85
CA SER A 374 20.83 -14.27 -20.51
C SER A 374 21.04 -15.40 -19.49
N ILE A 375 21.62 -15.11 -18.32
CA ILE A 375 21.81 -16.07 -17.23
C ILE A 375 20.46 -16.54 -16.67
N LEU A 376 19.51 -15.62 -16.50
CA LEU A 376 18.17 -15.94 -15.97
C LEU A 376 17.38 -16.83 -16.96
N LEU A 377 17.40 -16.50 -18.25
CA LEU A 377 16.77 -17.31 -19.30
C LEU A 377 17.42 -18.69 -19.43
N LEU A 378 18.75 -18.78 -19.31
CA LEU A 378 19.47 -20.05 -19.33
C LEU A 378 19.08 -20.91 -18.12
N SER A 379 18.94 -20.31 -16.94
CA SER A 379 18.47 -21.00 -15.73
C SER A 379 17.04 -21.52 -15.88
N PHE A 380 16.12 -20.74 -16.46
CA PHE A 380 14.77 -21.21 -16.79
C PHE A 380 14.78 -22.38 -17.77
N PHE A 381 15.59 -22.30 -18.82
CA PHE A 381 15.69 -23.37 -19.83
C PHE A 381 16.25 -24.66 -19.23
N VAL A 382 17.29 -24.56 -18.39
CA VAL A 382 17.87 -25.69 -17.66
C VAL A 382 16.86 -26.31 -16.70
N LEU A 383 16.11 -25.51 -15.94
CA LEU A 383 15.09 -26.02 -15.02
C LEU A 383 13.95 -26.74 -15.77
N LEU A 384 13.50 -26.18 -16.89
CA LEU A 384 12.47 -26.77 -17.72
C LEU A 384 12.95 -28.08 -18.36
N ALA A 385 14.19 -28.12 -18.86
CA ALA A 385 14.83 -29.32 -19.37
C ALA A 385 14.98 -30.40 -18.28
N CYS A 386 15.44 -30.03 -17.08
CA CYS A 386 15.53 -30.94 -15.93
C CYS A 386 14.17 -31.55 -15.58
N VAL A 387 13.09 -30.76 -15.55
CA VAL A 387 11.74 -31.26 -15.26
C VAL A 387 11.24 -32.21 -16.34
N ILE A 388 11.47 -31.89 -17.62
CA ILE A 388 11.10 -32.78 -18.74
C ILE A 388 11.89 -34.09 -18.67
N VAL A 389 13.19 -34.03 -18.41
CA VAL A 389 14.05 -35.22 -18.26
C VAL A 389 13.60 -36.07 -17.08
N ILE A 390 13.30 -35.48 -15.91
CA ILE A 390 12.78 -36.22 -14.73
C ILE A 390 11.47 -36.93 -15.06
N LYS A 391 10.62 -36.33 -15.90
CA LYS A 391 9.31 -36.88 -16.27
C LYS A 391 9.40 -37.95 -17.38
N TYR A 392 10.31 -37.80 -18.35
CA TYR A 392 10.40 -38.68 -19.52
C TYR A 392 11.50 -39.76 -19.41
N ILE A 393 12.58 -39.49 -18.67
CA ILE A 393 13.75 -40.37 -18.54
C ILE A 393 13.88 -40.72 -17.06
N GLY A 394 13.34 -41.88 -16.67
CA GLY A 394 13.31 -42.31 -15.28
C GLY A 394 14.67 -42.21 -14.57
N ARG A 395 14.65 -41.55 -13.39
CA ARG A 395 15.54 -41.49 -12.20
C ARG A 395 17.07 -41.67 -12.29
N LYS A 396 17.66 -42.33 -13.29
CA LYS A 396 19.11 -42.60 -13.39
C LYS A 396 19.95 -41.42 -13.92
N SER A 397 19.36 -40.42 -14.56
CA SER A 397 20.09 -39.24 -15.09
C SER A 397 20.20 -38.08 -14.08
N ILE A 398 19.64 -38.21 -12.88
CA ILE A 398 19.60 -37.16 -11.84
C ILE A 398 21.01 -36.82 -11.29
N ILE A 399 21.94 -37.78 -11.29
CA ILE A 399 23.29 -37.57 -10.75
C ILE A 399 24.19 -36.81 -11.74
N SER A 400 23.88 -36.85 -13.05
CA SER A 400 24.71 -36.26 -14.10
C SER A 400 24.46 -34.77 -14.33
N LEU A 401 23.31 -34.24 -13.92
CA LEU A 401 22.96 -32.81 -14.11
C LEU A 401 23.26 -31.97 -12.87
N ALA A 402 23.17 -32.56 -11.67
CA ALA A 402 23.60 -31.91 -10.43
C ALA A 402 25.12 -31.64 -10.43
N SER A 403 25.92 -32.50 -11.07
CA SER A 403 27.36 -32.28 -11.25
C SER A 403 27.68 -31.15 -12.23
N ILE A 404 26.81 -30.85 -13.20
CA ILE A 404 27.03 -29.77 -14.17
C ILE A 404 26.69 -28.40 -13.56
N ILE A 405 25.66 -28.32 -12.70
CA ILE A 405 25.27 -27.07 -12.01
C ILE A 405 26.31 -26.66 -10.97
N ILE A 406 26.98 -27.63 -10.32
CA ILE A 406 28.08 -27.35 -9.37
C ILE A 406 29.37 -26.92 -10.11
N PHE A 407 29.51 -27.25 -11.39
CA PHE A 407 30.69 -26.90 -12.20
C PHE A 407 30.59 -25.54 -12.92
N LEU A 408 29.44 -24.86 -12.83
CA LEU A 408 29.15 -23.59 -13.50
C LEU A 408 29.04 -22.39 -12.54
N ASN A 409 29.40 -22.60 -11.27
CA ASN A 409 29.68 -21.57 -10.28
C ASN A 409 31.20 -21.40 -10.16
#